data_AF-A0A2X2TCV8-F1
#
_entry.id   AF-A0A2X2TCV8-F1
#
_cell.length_a   1.000
_cell.length_b   1.000
_cell.length_c   1.000
_cell.angle_alpha   90.00
_cell.angle_beta   90.00
_cell.angle_gamma   90.00
#
_symmetry.space_group_name_H-M   'P 1'
#
loop_
_entity.id
_entity.type
_entity.pdbx_description
1 polymer ?
#
loop_
_entity_poly.entity_id
_entity_poly.type
_entity_poly.pdbx_seq_one_letter_code
_entity_poly.pdbx_strand_id
1 'polypeptide(L)'
;MPGKKTRARVDNIQYQVEINSLTQRVVENLPLNGIGLVDLTFDEPLVLDKYQSNPVTGGLILIDRLSNVTVGAGMVREPQADVYQEPSAYGAFELELNALVRRHFPHWGARDLLGGK
;
A
#
# COMPACT_ATOMS: atom_id res chain seq x y z
N MET A 1 8.58 -6.76 -7.37
CA MET A 1 9.83 -7.54 -7.24
C MET A 1 9.49 -8.95 -6.77
N PRO A 2 9.95 -10.01 -7.45
CA PRO A 2 9.64 -11.38 -7.07
C PRO A 2 10.04 -11.65 -5.62
N GLY A 3 9.10 -12.12 -4.80
CA GLY A 3 9.38 -12.52 -3.41
C GLY A 3 9.44 -11.40 -2.36
N LYS A 4 9.07 -10.15 -2.68
CA LYS A 4 8.93 -9.10 -1.64
C LYS A 4 7.81 -9.48 -0.67
N LYS A 5 8.11 -9.51 0.63
CA LYS A 5 7.13 -9.68 1.71
C LYS A 5 6.87 -8.32 2.33
N THR A 6 5.60 -7.95 2.47
CA THR A 6 5.18 -6.76 3.22
C THR A 6 3.87 -7.05 3.94
N ARG A 7 3.53 -6.23 4.92
CA ARG A 7 2.23 -6.32 5.58
C ARG A 7 1.15 -5.75 4.66
N ALA A 8 0.02 -6.42 4.66
CA ALA A 8 -1.18 -6.01 3.95
C ALA A 8 -2.36 -5.98 4.92
N ARG A 9 -3.30 -5.09 4.65
CA ARG A 9 -4.59 -5.01 5.36
C ARG A 9 -5.70 -5.11 4.32
N VAL A 10 -6.75 -5.87 4.65
CA VAL A 10 -8.00 -5.84 3.88
C VAL A 10 -8.77 -4.60 4.31
N ASP A 11 -8.99 -3.70 3.38
CA ASP A 11 -9.78 -2.49 3.58
C ASP A 11 -11.26 -2.78 3.51
N ASN A 12 -11.64 -3.53 2.49
CA ASN A 12 -13.02 -3.76 2.13
C ASN A 12 -13.14 -5.02 1.27
N ILE A 13 -14.30 -5.66 1.36
CA ILE A 13 -14.70 -6.74 0.47
C ILE A 13 -15.80 -6.17 -0.41
N GLN A 14 -15.46 -5.83 -1.66
CA GLN A 14 -16.43 -5.23 -2.57
C GLN A 14 -17.59 -6.19 -2.84
N TYR A 15 -17.27 -7.46 -3.10
CA TYR A 15 -18.25 -8.53 -3.25
C TYR A 15 -17.61 -9.91 -3.18
N GLN A 16 -18.41 -10.91 -2.81
CA GLN A 16 -18.15 -12.33 -3.04
C GLN A 16 -18.83 -12.76 -4.35
N VAL A 17 -18.16 -13.62 -5.11
CA VAL A 17 -18.74 -14.32 -6.27
C VAL A 17 -19.31 -15.65 -5.79
N GLU A 18 -20.58 -15.88 -6.07
CA GLU A 18 -21.21 -17.18 -5.85
C GLU A 18 -20.84 -18.10 -7.03
N ILE A 19 -20.19 -19.23 -6.75
CA ILE A 19 -19.51 -20.05 -7.77
C ILE A 19 -20.51 -20.73 -8.71
N ASN A 20 -21.68 -21.12 -8.21
CA ASN A 20 -22.66 -21.88 -9.00
C ASN A 20 -23.45 -20.99 -9.97
N SER A 21 -23.67 -19.73 -9.59
CA SER A 21 -24.50 -18.76 -10.32
C SER A 21 -23.71 -17.63 -10.96
N LEU A 22 -22.43 -17.46 -10.58
CA LEU A 22 -21.55 -16.35 -10.97
C LEU A 22 -22.10 -14.97 -10.59
N THR A 23 -23.02 -14.92 -9.61
CA THR A 23 -23.60 -13.68 -9.11
C THR A 23 -22.70 -13.04 -8.05
N GLN A 24 -22.77 -11.71 -7.94
CA GLN A 24 -22.03 -10.95 -6.94
C GLN A 24 -22.93 -10.66 -5.74
N ARG A 25 -22.38 -10.82 -4.53
CA ARG A 25 -23.06 -10.53 -3.27
C ARG A 25 -22.18 -9.67 -2.38
N VAL A 26 -22.77 -8.64 -1.78
CA VAL A 26 -22.12 -7.84 -0.73
C VAL A 26 -22.02 -8.68 0.54
N VAL A 27 -20.81 -8.79 1.08
CA VAL A 27 -20.52 -9.57 2.29
C VAL A 27 -19.51 -8.83 3.15
N GLU A 28 -19.56 -9.04 4.46
CA GLU A 28 -18.57 -8.47 5.40
C GLU A 28 -17.32 -9.36 5.54
N ASN A 29 -17.43 -10.65 5.23
CA ASN A 29 -16.35 -11.62 5.37
C ASN A 29 -16.39 -12.63 4.21
N LEU A 30 -15.22 -13.09 3.75
CA LEU A 30 -15.13 -14.22 2.82
C LEU A 30 -14.97 -15.53 3.61
N PRO A 31 -15.84 -16.54 3.38
CA PRO A 31 -15.68 -17.85 4.01
C PRO A 31 -14.49 -18.61 3.41
N LEU A 32 -14.13 -19.75 4.00
CA LEU A 32 -13.17 -20.68 3.39
C LEU A 32 -13.59 -21.01 1.95
N ASN A 33 -12.64 -20.99 1.03
CA ASN A 33 -12.86 -21.15 -0.42
C ASN A 33 -13.73 -20.07 -1.08
N GLY A 34 -14.06 -18.98 -0.35
CA GLY A 34 -14.74 -17.83 -0.91
C GLY A 34 -13.86 -17.11 -1.92
N ILE A 35 -14.44 -16.73 -3.05
CA ILE A 35 -13.79 -15.92 -4.08
C ILE A 35 -14.48 -14.57 -4.08
N GLY A 36 -13.70 -13.49 -4.03
CA GLY A 36 -14.24 -12.14 -4.03
C GLY A 36 -13.27 -11.11 -4.56
N LEU A 37 -13.80 -9.91 -4.79
CA LEU A 37 -12.99 -8.73 -5.04
C LEU A 37 -12.78 -8.00 -3.72
N VAL A 38 -11.52 -7.75 -3.37
CA VAL A 38 -11.13 -7.10 -2.13
C VAL A 38 -10.21 -5.92 -2.42
N ASP A 39 -10.31 -4.91 -1.58
CA ASP A 39 -9.39 -3.78 -1.56
C ASP A 39 -8.29 -4.06 -0.53
N LEU A 40 -7.03 -3.92 -0.95
CA LEU A 40 -5.85 -4.21 -0.12
C LEU A 40 -4.94 -3.00 -0.07
N THR A 41 -4.62 -2.55 1.14
CA THR A 41 -3.56 -1.58 1.41
C THR A 41 -2.30 -2.31 1.89
N PHE A 42 -1.14 -1.85 1.42
CA PHE A 42 0.16 -2.36 1.83
C PHE A 42 0.91 -1.30 2.65
N ASP A 43 1.64 -1.74 3.68
CA ASP A 43 2.39 -0.85 4.57
C ASP A 43 3.61 -0.18 3.90
N GLU A 44 3.99 -0.67 2.72
CA GLU A 44 5.15 -0.19 1.97
C GLU A 44 4.81 -0.03 0.49
N PRO A 45 5.52 0.85 -0.25
CA PRO A 45 5.32 0.99 -1.67
C PRO A 45 5.66 -0.32 -2.40
N LEU A 46 4.79 -0.69 -3.34
CA LEU A 46 4.95 -1.86 -4.19
C LEU A 46 4.74 -1.48 -5.64
N VAL A 47 5.62 -1.99 -6.50
CA VAL A 47 5.38 -2.02 -7.95
C VAL A 47 4.51 -3.24 -8.22
N LEU A 48 3.24 -3.00 -8.52
CA LEU A 48 2.23 -4.00 -8.83
C LEU A 48 1.78 -3.83 -10.28
N ASP A 49 1.70 -4.94 -10.99
CA ASP A 49 1.11 -5.01 -12.33
C ASP A 49 -0.22 -5.76 -12.25
N LYS A 50 -1.10 -5.54 -13.23
CA LYS A 50 -2.26 -6.42 -13.41
C LYS A 50 -1.77 -7.85 -13.64
N TYR A 51 -2.39 -8.82 -12.98
CA TYR A 51 -2.01 -10.23 -13.12
C TYR A 51 -2.04 -10.70 -14.58
N GLN A 52 -3.03 -10.24 -15.36
CA GLN A 52 -3.16 -10.56 -16.78
C GLN A 52 -1.98 -10.02 -17.62
N SER A 53 -1.34 -8.94 -17.19
CA SER A 53 -0.18 -8.35 -17.87
C SER A 53 1.12 -8.99 -17.42
N ASN A 54 1.28 -9.23 -16.11
CA ASN A 54 2.47 -9.87 -15.56
C ASN A 54 2.12 -10.73 -14.32
N PRO A 55 2.05 -12.06 -14.46
CA PRO A 55 1.74 -12.96 -13.35
C PRO A 55 2.77 -12.93 -12.20
N VAL A 56 4.02 -12.53 -12.49
CA VAL A 56 5.11 -12.51 -11.49
C VAL A 56 4.93 -11.37 -10.48
N THR A 57 4.44 -10.22 -10.93
CA THR A 57 4.26 -9.01 -10.10
C THR A 57 2.79 -8.72 -9.77
N GLY A 58 1.86 -9.36 -10.48
CA GLY A 58 0.43 -9.28 -10.19
C GLY A 58 -0.11 -10.47 -9.37
N GLY A 59 0.70 -11.48 -9.08
CA GLY A 59 0.33 -12.62 -8.24
C GLY A 59 0.77 -12.42 -6.79
N LEU A 60 -0.09 -12.79 -5.83
CA LEU A 60 0.25 -12.72 -4.40
C LEU A 60 -0.37 -13.87 -3.61
N ILE A 61 0.22 -14.15 -2.45
CA ILE A 61 -0.34 -15.05 -1.43
C ILE A 61 -0.48 -14.28 -0.11
N LEU A 62 -1.54 -14.56 0.63
CA LEU A 62 -1.78 -14.02 1.96
C LEU A 62 -1.36 -15.07 2.98
N ILE A 63 -0.46 -14.68 3.88
CA ILE A 63 0.07 -15.54 4.94
C ILE A 63 -0.36 -14.95 6.27
N ASP A 64 -1.00 -15.75 7.11
CA ASP A 64 -1.33 -15.35 8.47
C ASP A 64 -0.06 -15.19 9.32
N ARG A 65 0.03 -14.10 10.07
CA ARG A 65 1.26 -13.70 10.78
C ARG A 65 1.50 -14.47 12.06
N LEU A 66 0.47 -15.11 12.64
CA LEU A 66 0.59 -15.85 13.90
C LEU A 66 0.88 -17.33 13.62
N SER A 67 0.15 -17.93 12.68
CA SER A 67 0.25 -19.36 12.34
C SER A 67 1.24 -19.66 11.22
N ASN A 68 1.67 -18.66 10.43
CA ASN A 68 2.47 -18.83 9.21
C ASN A 68 1.81 -19.68 8.12
N VAL A 69 0.50 -19.92 8.22
CA VAL A 69 -0.26 -20.66 7.21
C VAL A 69 -0.68 -19.72 6.08
N THR A 70 -0.62 -20.21 4.84
CA THR A 70 -1.21 -19.52 3.69
C THR A 70 -2.74 -19.55 3.82
N VAL A 71 -3.36 -18.37 3.97
CA VAL A 71 -4.81 -18.21 4.15
C VAL A 71 -5.53 -17.85 2.87
N GLY A 72 -4.80 -17.46 1.81
CA GLY A 72 -5.40 -17.13 0.53
C GLY A 72 -4.38 -16.86 -0.56
N ALA A 73 -4.88 -16.81 -1.79
CA ALA A 73 -4.15 -16.36 -2.97
C ALA A 73 -4.91 -15.21 -3.62
N GLY A 74 -4.17 -14.30 -4.25
CA GLY A 74 -4.72 -13.11 -4.87
C GLY A 74 -4.11 -12.83 -6.23
N MET A 75 -4.91 -12.18 -7.07
CA MET A 75 -4.49 -11.68 -8.38
C MET A 75 -4.82 -10.19 -8.42
N VAL A 76 -3.83 -9.36 -8.71
CA VAL A 76 -4.00 -7.91 -8.85
C VAL A 76 -4.88 -7.65 -10.08
N ARG A 77 -6.06 -7.08 -9.84
CA ARG A 77 -7.00 -6.65 -10.89
C ARG A 77 -6.67 -5.24 -11.40
N GLU A 78 -6.52 -4.32 -10.47
CA GLU A 78 -6.18 -2.92 -10.74
C GLU A 78 -5.25 -2.43 -9.63
N PRO A 79 -4.00 -2.03 -9.95
CA PRO A 79 -3.16 -1.37 -8.99
C PRO A 79 -3.69 0.04 -8.76
N GLN A 80 -4.12 0.34 -7.55
CA GLN A 80 -4.43 1.71 -7.15
C GLN A 80 -3.13 2.37 -6.72
N ALA A 81 -2.66 3.30 -7.54
CA ALA A 81 -1.73 4.29 -7.05
C ALA A 81 -2.55 5.25 -6.17
N ASP A 82 -2.59 4.99 -4.87
CA ASP A 82 -2.52 6.16 -3.99
C ASP A 82 -1.27 6.89 -4.46
N VAL A 83 -1.44 8.18 -4.78
CA VAL A 83 -0.31 9.03 -5.08
C VAL A 83 0.59 8.87 -3.89
N TYR A 84 1.67 8.10 -4.04
CA TYR A 84 2.84 8.22 -3.20
C TYR A 84 3.25 9.68 -3.42
N GLN A 85 2.67 10.56 -2.60
CA GLN A 85 3.33 11.78 -2.26
C GLN A 85 4.57 11.25 -1.55
N GLU A 86 5.68 11.14 -2.31
CA GLU A 86 6.98 11.54 -1.77
C GLU A 86 6.65 12.66 -0.78
N PRO A 87 6.84 12.46 0.54
CA PRO A 87 6.44 13.45 1.53
C PRO A 87 6.96 14.78 1.01
N SER A 88 6.04 15.65 0.56
CA SER A 88 6.40 16.74 -0.33
C SER A 88 7.50 17.51 0.38
N ALA A 89 8.64 17.68 -0.28
CA ALA A 89 9.85 18.25 0.28
C ALA A 89 9.52 19.36 1.29
N TYR A 90 9.57 18.99 2.56
CA TYR A 90 9.28 19.80 3.75
C TYR A 90 7.93 20.54 3.76
N GLY A 91 7.07 20.23 4.72
CA GLY A 91 5.83 20.98 4.94
C GLY A 91 6.09 22.45 5.30
N ALA A 92 5.08 23.31 5.15
CA ALA A 92 5.18 24.75 5.44
C ALA A 92 5.72 25.03 6.86
N PHE A 93 5.28 24.25 7.85
CA PHE A 93 5.79 24.33 9.21
C PHE A 93 7.30 24.02 9.31
N GLU A 94 7.78 22.99 8.60
CA GLU A 94 9.18 22.58 8.64
C GLU A 94 10.09 23.63 7.98
N LEU A 95 9.59 24.29 6.93
CA LEU A 95 10.26 25.41 6.28
C LEU A 95 10.32 26.64 7.20
N GLU A 96 9.22 26.98 7.86
CA GLU A 96 9.17 28.08 8.84
C GLU A 96 10.10 27.82 10.03
N LEU A 97 10.09 26.59 10.55
CA LEU A 97 10.98 26.18 11.62
C LEU A 97 12.45 26.23 11.18
N ASN A 98 12.78 25.73 9.99
CA ASN A 98 14.14 25.81 9.46
C ASN A 98 14.63 27.25 9.34
N ALA A 99 13.77 28.15 8.83
CA ALA A 99 14.09 29.58 8.73
C ALA A 99 14.31 30.21 10.12
N LEU A 100 13.46 29.89 11.10
CA LEU A 100 13.60 30.35 12.48
C LEU A 100 14.90 29.85 13.11
N VAL A 101 15.21 28.56 12.96
CA VAL A 101 16.42 27.93 13.49
C VAL A 101 17.67 28.58 12.89
N ARG A 102 17.70 28.78 11.57
CA ARG A 102 18.84 29.41 10.89
C ARG A 102 19.01 30.87 11.30
N ARG A 103 17.92 31.59 11.58
CA ARG A 103 17.94 32.99 12.00
C ARG A 103 18.37 33.17 13.46
N HIS A 104 17.90 32.33 14.36
CA HIS A 104 18.08 32.50 15.82
C HIS A 104 19.21 31.62 16.40
N PHE A 105 19.56 30.51 15.74
CA PHE A 105 20.56 29.55 16.20
C PHE A 105 21.60 29.23 15.10
N PRO A 106 22.29 30.23 14.54
CA PRO A 106 23.23 30.01 13.41
C PRO A 106 24.40 29.09 13.78
N HIS A 107 24.77 29.01 15.05
CA HIS A 107 25.83 28.11 15.56
C HIS A 107 25.49 26.62 15.44
N TRP A 108 24.23 26.25 15.18
CA TRP A 108 23.82 24.85 14.94
C TRP A 108 24.18 24.36 13.54
N GLY A 109 24.50 25.25 12.60
CA GLY A 109 24.88 24.86 11.23
C GLY A 109 23.74 24.16 10.46
N ALA A 110 22.48 24.48 10.77
CA ALA A 110 21.32 23.89 10.10
C ALA A 110 21.33 24.21 8.59
N ARG A 111 21.22 23.15 7.77
CA ARG A 111 21.20 23.25 6.31
C ARG A 111 19.89 23.87 5.82
N ASP A 112 19.97 24.60 4.71
CA ASP A 112 18.80 25.15 4.03
C ASP A 112 18.02 24.04 3.33
N LEU A 113 16.76 23.88 3.75
CA LEU A 113 15.87 22.86 3.19
C LEU A 113 15.36 23.22 1.79
N LEU A 114 15.47 24.48 1.37
CA LEU A 114 15.08 24.97 0.04
C LEU A 114 16.25 24.96 -0.98
N GLY A 115 17.42 24.42 -0.61
CA GLY A 115 18.53 24.26 -1.56
C GLY A 115 19.27 25.55 -1.92
N GLY A 116 19.42 26.47 -0.96
CA GLY A 116 20.33 27.62 -1.09
C GLY A 116 21.79 27.23 -0.81
N LYS A 117 22.66 27.54 -1.78
CA LYS A 117 24.14 27.41 -1.72
C LYS A 117 24.75 28.03 -0.46
#